data_AF-A0A7W3ZZJ6-F1
#
_entry.id   AF-A0A7W3ZZJ6-F1
#
_cell.length_a   1.000
_cell.length_b   1.000
_cell.length_c   1.000
_cell.angle_alpha   90.00
_cell.angle_beta   90.00
_cell.angle_gamma   90.00
#
_symmetry.space_group_name_H-M   'P 1'
#
loop_
_entity.id
_entity.type
_entity.pdbx_description
1 polymer ?
#
loop_
_entity_poly.entity_id
_entity_poly.type
_entity_poly.pdbx_seq_one_letter_code
_entity_poly.pdbx_strand_id
1 'polypeptide(L)'
;MLILNKLGVPFAFLFLSHVVFAGDNEKINAHSCAQIDNKIAKVKTAMENRYSEKRGQSLRAKLKGLQKQKTYCKRKNFSTS
;
A
#
# COMPACT_ATOMS: atom_id res chain seq x y z
N MET A 1 -3.79 50.02 28.51
CA MET A 1 -4.49 48.82 29.04
C MET A 1 -5.01 48.02 27.85
N LEU A 2 -4.32 46.94 27.49
CA LEU A 2 -4.83 45.74 26.82
C LEU A 2 -3.70 44.70 26.93
N ILE A 3 -3.94 43.72 27.78
CA ILE A 3 -3.00 42.69 28.21
C ILE A 3 -2.97 41.62 27.13
N LEU A 4 -1.85 41.46 26.42
CA LEU A 4 -1.61 40.27 25.61
C LEU A 4 -0.52 39.45 26.29
N ASN A 5 -0.99 38.62 27.22
CA ASN A 5 -0.20 37.67 27.96
C ASN A 5 -0.10 36.37 27.14
N LYS A 6 1.09 35.78 27.21
CA LYS A 6 1.34 34.32 27.22
C LYS A 6 1.36 33.53 25.90
N LEU A 7 2.24 32.53 25.94
CA LEU A 7 2.50 31.41 25.03
C LEU A 7 3.30 31.78 23.76
N GLY A 8 4.49 31.25 23.50
CA GLY A 8 5.15 30.08 24.06
C GLY A 8 5.72 29.21 22.92
N VAL A 9 7.05 29.24 22.79
CA VAL A 9 7.93 28.17 22.27
C VAL A 9 7.86 27.83 20.76
N PRO A 10 9.02 27.71 20.08
CA PRO A 10 9.12 27.48 18.64
C PRO A 10 8.96 26.00 18.31
N PHE A 11 8.29 25.66 17.21
CA PHE A 11 8.11 24.27 16.78
C PHE A 11 8.62 24.08 15.36
N ALA A 12 9.88 23.64 15.28
CA ALA A 12 10.41 22.94 14.12
C ALA A 12 9.73 21.56 14.02
N PHE A 13 8.96 21.31 12.96
CA PHE A 13 8.62 19.96 12.50
C PHE A 13 8.61 19.99 10.97
N LEU A 14 9.73 19.65 10.34
CA LEU A 14 10.05 18.28 9.89
C LEU A 14 9.14 17.81 8.75
N PHE A 15 9.72 17.85 7.54
CA PHE A 15 9.59 16.87 6.47
C PHE A 15 8.41 15.90 6.59
N LEU A 16 7.29 16.22 5.94
CA LEU A 16 6.42 15.19 5.39
C LEU A 16 6.62 15.15 3.88
N SER A 17 7.65 14.41 3.47
CA SER A 17 7.73 13.86 2.12
C SER A 17 6.43 13.10 1.86
N HIS A 18 5.52 13.70 1.10
CA HIS A 18 4.36 13.02 0.57
C HIS A 18 4.87 12.00 -0.44
N VAL A 19 5.31 10.84 0.06
CA VAL A 19 5.25 9.60 -0.70
C VAL A 19 3.78 9.35 -0.92
N VAL A 20 3.26 9.98 -1.97
CA VAL A 20 2.05 9.56 -2.65
C VAL A 20 2.36 8.15 -3.14
N PHE A 21 2.14 7.18 -2.27
CA PHE A 21 1.80 5.84 -2.71
C PHE A 21 0.48 6.03 -3.44
N ALA A 22 0.57 6.22 -4.75
CA ALA A 22 -0.52 5.98 -5.66
C ALA A 22 -0.95 4.53 -5.40
N GLY A 23 -1.92 4.37 -4.51
CA GLY A 23 -2.70 3.16 -4.43
C GLY A 23 -3.45 3.11 -5.74
N ASP A 24 -2.90 2.37 -6.70
CA ASP A 24 -3.57 1.98 -7.92
C ASP A 24 -4.93 1.42 -7.49
N ASN A 25 -5.95 2.27 -7.57
CA ASN A 25 -7.35 1.86 -7.54
C ASN A 25 -7.63 1.20 -8.89
N GLU A 26 -6.89 0.13 -9.20
CA GLU A 26 -7.10 -0.75 -10.34
C GLU A 26 -8.52 -1.27 -10.15
N LYS A 27 -9.47 -0.74 -10.94
CA LYS A 27 -10.88 -1.15 -10.90
C LYS A 27 -10.90 -2.67 -11.06
N ILE A 28 -11.19 -3.38 -9.98
CA ILE A 28 -11.12 -4.84 -9.97
C ILE A 28 -12.14 -5.38 -10.96
N ASN A 29 -11.64 -5.88 -12.08
CA ASN A 29 -12.39 -6.46 -13.18
C ASN A 29 -12.04 -7.95 -13.33
N ALA A 30 -12.84 -8.71 -14.07
CA ALA A 30 -12.64 -10.16 -14.22
C ALA A 30 -11.23 -10.50 -14.76
N HIS A 31 -10.69 -9.67 -15.66
CA HIS A 31 -9.33 -9.82 -16.18
C HIS A 31 -8.24 -9.66 -15.11
N SER A 32 -8.37 -8.66 -14.23
CA SER A 32 -7.44 -8.46 -13.10
C SER A 32 -7.51 -9.60 -12.09
N CYS A 33 -8.70 -10.17 -11.88
CA CYS A 33 -8.91 -11.35 -11.03
C CYS A 33 -8.26 -12.60 -11.62
N ALA A 34 -8.34 -12.78 -12.95
CA ALA A 34 -7.74 -13.93 -13.64
C ALA A 34 -6.21 -13.95 -13.52
N GLN A 35 -5.56 -12.80 -13.28
CA GLN A 35 -4.11 -12.70 -13.10
C GLN A 35 -3.68 -12.50 -11.64
N ILE A 36 -4.62 -12.53 -10.68
CA ILE A 36 -4.34 -12.16 -9.29
C ILE A 36 -3.35 -13.14 -8.63
N ASP A 37 -3.45 -14.44 -8.92
CA ASP A 37 -2.57 -15.44 -8.32
C ASP A 37 -1.16 -15.38 -8.91
N ASN A 38 -1.04 -15.11 -10.21
CA ASN A 38 0.25 -14.81 -10.84
C ASN A 38 0.91 -13.55 -10.23
N LYS A 39 0.13 -12.47 -10.01
CA LYS A 39 0.63 -11.25 -9.34
C LYS A 39 1.10 -11.56 -7.91
N ILE A 40 0.37 -12.37 -7.15
CA ILE A 40 0.75 -12.79 -5.79
C ILE A 40 2.05 -13.60 -5.82
N ALA A 41 2.15 -14.58 -6.72
CA ALA A 41 3.34 -15.42 -6.86
C ALA A 41 4.58 -14.58 -7.20
N LYS A 42 4.48 -13.65 -8.16
CA LYS A 42 5.58 -12.74 -8.52
C LYS A 42 6.06 -11.89 -7.34
N VAL A 43 5.14 -11.34 -6.54
CA VAL A 43 5.51 -10.56 -5.35
C VAL A 43 6.17 -11.44 -4.30
N LYS A 44 5.68 -12.68 -4.10
CA LYS A 44 6.27 -13.64 -3.17
C LYS A 44 7.70 -14.01 -3.58
N THR A 45 7.94 -14.36 -4.83
CA THR A 45 9.28 -14.63 -5.37
C THR A 45 10.19 -13.41 -5.27
N ALA A 46 9.65 -12.20 -5.49
CA ALA A 46 10.42 -10.96 -5.31
C ALA A 46 10.82 -10.72 -3.83
N MET A 47 9.99 -11.14 -2.87
CA MET A 47 10.33 -11.09 -1.44
C MET A 47 11.42 -12.08 -1.07
N GLU A 48 11.39 -13.29 -1.65
CA GLU A 48 12.42 -14.33 -1.42
C GLU A 48 13.77 -13.90 -2.00
N ASN A 49 13.78 -13.25 -3.16
CA ASN A 49 15.02 -12.88 -3.86
C ASN A 49 15.64 -11.55 -3.40
N ARG A 50 14.91 -10.65 -2.73
CA ARG A 50 15.44 -9.32 -2.33
C ARG A 50 14.86 -8.83 -1.01
N TYR A 51 15.57 -9.12 0.09
CA TYR A 51 15.21 -8.67 1.44
C TYR A 51 16.02 -7.42 1.86
N SER A 52 15.79 -6.29 1.19
CA SER A 52 16.17 -4.98 1.75
C SER A 52 14.99 -4.46 2.58
N GLU A 53 15.20 -3.98 3.81
CA GLU A 53 14.12 -3.60 4.74
C GLU A 53 13.05 -2.71 4.11
N LYS A 54 13.45 -1.66 3.38
CA LYS A 54 12.51 -0.71 2.74
C LYS A 54 11.75 -1.35 1.57
N ARG A 55 12.41 -2.19 0.78
CA ARG A 55 11.79 -2.89 -0.37
C ARG A 55 10.88 -4.03 0.10
N GLY A 56 11.26 -4.74 1.15
CA GLY A 56 10.48 -5.80 1.79
C GLY A 56 9.18 -5.27 2.38
N GLN A 57 9.21 -4.10 3.03
CA GLN A 57 7.99 -3.44 3.51
C GLN A 57 7.03 -3.08 2.37
N SER A 58 7.53 -2.51 1.27
CA SER A 58 6.72 -2.21 0.08
C SER A 58 6.14 -3.47 -0.56
N LEU A 59 6.93 -4.55 -0.68
CA LEU A 59 6.46 -5.83 -1.21
C LEU A 59 5.40 -6.48 -0.31
N ARG A 60 5.55 -6.40 1.02
CA ARG A 60 4.53 -6.86 1.98
C ARG A 60 3.23 -6.07 1.86
N ALA A 61 3.31 -4.75 1.73
CA ALA A 61 2.13 -3.91 1.52
C ALA A 61 1.43 -4.28 0.21
N LYS A 62 2.20 -4.50 -0.86
CA LYS A 62 1.68 -4.96 -2.17
C LYS A 62 1.04 -6.34 -2.09
N LEU A 63 1.67 -7.29 -1.40
CA LEU A 63 1.12 -8.63 -1.16
C LEU A 63 -0.22 -8.56 -0.42
N LYS A 64 -0.30 -7.75 0.65
CA LYS A 64 -1.54 -7.54 1.41
C LYS A 64 -2.64 -6.93 0.54
N GLY A 65 -2.29 -5.99 -0.35
CA GLY A 65 -3.21 -5.43 -1.34
C GLY A 65 -3.77 -6.50 -2.29
N LEU A 66 -2.89 -7.29 -2.90
CA LEU A 66 -3.28 -8.37 -3.82
C LEU A 66 -4.13 -9.45 -3.14
N GLN A 67 -3.83 -9.80 -1.88
CA GLN A 67 -4.65 -10.74 -1.11
C GLN A 67 -6.06 -10.21 -0.87
N LYS A 68 -6.21 -8.91 -0.53
CA LYS A 68 -7.53 -8.28 -0.41
C LYS A 68 -8.30 -8.32 -1.74
N GLN A 69 -7.62 -8.04 -2.85
CA GLN A 69 -8.22 -8.14 -4.18
C GLN A 69 -8.66 -9.58 -4.49
N LYS A 70 -7.83 -10.59 -4.18
CA LYS A 70 -8.20 -12.01 -4.32
C LYS A 70 -9.46 -12.36 -3.52
N THR A 71 -9.57 -11.89 -2.28
CA THR A 71 -10.79 -12.08 -1.47
C THR A 71 -12.01 -11.44 -2.14
N TYR A 72 -11.86 -10.25 -2.71
CA TYR A 72 -12.93 -9.59 -3.45
C TYR A 72 -13.34 -10.37 -4.70
N CYS A 73 -12.37 -10.84 -5.50
CA CYS A 73 -12.61 -11.68 -6.66
C CYS A 73 -13.38 -12.96 -6.30
N LYS A 74 -12.98 -13.64 -5.22
CA LYS A 74 -13.69 -14.81 -4.70
C LYS A 74 -15.13 -14.50 -4.29
N ARG A 75 -15.35 -13.39 -3.57
CA ARG A 75 -16.71 -12.95 -3.16
C ARG A 75 -17.62 -12.65 -4.35
N LYS A 76 -17.04 -12.22 -5.47
CA LYS A 76 -17.76 -11.91 -6.72
C LYS A 76 -17.84 -13.11 -7.68
N ASN A 77 -17.34 -14.28 -7.30
CA ASN A 77 -17.24 -15.48 -8.16
C ASN A 77 -16.47 -15.23 -9.47
N PHE A 78 -15.51 -14.30 -9.46
CA PHE A 78 -14.60 -14.14 -10.59
C PHE A 78 -13.55 -15.25 -10.59
N SER A 79 -13.22 -15.77 -11.78
CA SER A 79 -12.14 -16.74 -11.93
C SER A 79 -10.81 -16.12 -11.49
N THR A 80 -10.10 -16.85 -10.63
CA THR A 80 -8.74 -16.54 -10.22
C THR A 80 -7.86 -17.72 -10.63
N SER A 81 -6.89 -17.49 -11.52
CA SER A 81 -5.94 -18.50 -12.02
C SER A 81 -4.50 -18.11 -11.72
#